data_AF-A0A950CPT0-F1
#
_entry.id   AF-A0A950CPT0-F1
#
_cell.length_a   1.000
_cell.length_b   1.000
_cell.length_c   1.000
_cell.angle_alpha   90.00
_cell.angle_beta   90.00
_cell.angle_gamma   90.00
#
_symmetry.space_group_name_H-M   'P 1'
#
loop_
_entity.id
_entity.type
_entity.pdbx_description
1 polymer ?
#
loop_
_entity_poly.entity_id
_entity_poly.type
_entity_poly.pdbx_seq_one_letter_code
_entity_poly.pdbx_strand_id
1 'polypeptide(L)' 'GDVLAGVILGLLAQKMPVLAATCAAAWLHGQIAHDFGPGMIAEDIVNGVPDALKSYKKLLWP' A
#
# COMPACT_ATOMS: atom_id res chain seq x y z
N GLY A 1 11.60 -1.05 -3.85
CA GLY A 1 11.36 -1.45 -5.24
C GLY A 1 10.48 -2.68 -5.29
N ASP A 2 11.04 -3.83 -4.89
CA ASP A 2 10.38 -5.14 -5.00
C ASP A 2 9.04 -5.21 -4.27
N VAL A 3 8.94 -4.65 -3.07
CA VAL A 3 7.67 -4.56 -2.32
C VAL A 3 6.60 -3.81 -3.12
N LEU A 4 6.93 -2.66 -3.71
CA LEU A 4 5.98 -1.88 -4.51
C LEU A 4 5.51 -2.69 -5.73
N ALA A 5 6.44 -3.33 -6.45
CA ALA A 5 6.11 -4.17 -7.60
C ALA A 5 5.21 -5.36 -7.21
N GLY A 6 5.49 -6.00 -6.07
CA GLY A 6 4.66 -7.09 -5.52
C GLY A 6 3.25 -6.64 -5.18
N VAL A 7 3.09 -5.45 -4.57
CA VAL A 7 1.77 -4.88 -4.27
C VAL A 7 1.00 -4.57 -5.56
N ILE A 8 1.64 -3.96 -6.56
CA ILE A 8 1.02 -3.71 -7.87
C ILE A 8 0.53 -5.03 -8.47
N LEU A 9 1.40 -6.05 -8.51
CA LEU A 9 1.05 -7.35 -9.07
C LEU A 9 -0.10 -8.01 -8.31
N GLY A 10 -0.11 -7.95 -6.97
CA GLY A 10 -1.19 -8.48 -6.14
C GLY A 10 -2.55 -7.81 -6.40
N LEU A 11 -2.56 -6.51 -6.67
CA LEU A 11 -3.78 -5.78 -7.03
C LEU A 11 -4.24 -6.11 -8.46
N LEU A 12 -3.30 -6.22 -9.41
CA LEU A 12 -3.60 -6.67 -10.77
C LEU A 12 -4.17 -8.10 -10.79
N ALA A 13 -3.61 -8.99 -9.98
CA ALA A 13 -4.09 -10.37 -9.84
C ALA A 13 -5.54 -10.44 -9.31
N GLN A 14 -5.96 -9.42 -8.54
CA GLN A 14 -7.35 -9.23 -8.09
C GLN A 14 -8.24 -8.55 -9.15
N LYS A 15 -7.77 -8.42 -10.39
CA LYS A 15 -8.48 -7.81 -11.53
C LYS A 15 -8.72 -6.30 -11.38
N MET A 16 -7.94 -5.61 -10.56
CA MET A 16 -7.99 -4.15 -10.49
C MET A 16 -7.45 -3.55 -11.81
N PRO A 17 -8.09 -2.51 -12.38
CA PRO A 17 -7.58 -1.83 -13.58
C PRO A 17 -6.16 -1.32 -13.39
N VAL A 18 -5.32 -1.38 -14.43
CA VAL A 18 -3.88 -1.12 -14.33
C VAL A 18 -3.55 0.20 -13.66
N LEU A 19 -4.17 1.30 -14.10
CA LEU A 19 -3.95 2.62 -13.52
C LEU A 19 -4.39 2.68 -12.04
N ALA A 20 -5.52 2.07 -11.70
CA ALA A 20 -6.00 2.05 -10.32
C ALA A 20 -5.08 1.23 -9.42
N ALA A 21 -4.60 0.07 -9.89
CA ALA A 21 -3.67 -0.79 -9.17
C ALA A 21 -2.34 -0.08 -8.89
N THR A 22 -1.78 0.61 -9.88
CA THR A 22 -0.52 1.35 -9.70
C THR A 22 -0.69 2.54 -8.77
N CYS A 23 -1.77 3.32 -8.90
CA CYS A 23 -2.07 4.43 -8.00
C CYS A 23 -2.30 3.95 -6.56
N ALA A 24 -3.10 2.90 -6.37
CA ALA A 24 -3.39 2.35 -5.04
C ALA A 24 -2.13 1.78 -4.38
N ALA A 25 -1.30 1.05 -5.12
CA ALA A 25 -0.03 0.54 -4.61
C ALA A 25 0.94 1.66 -4.23
N ALA A 26 1.08 2.69 -5.07
CA ALA A 26 1.96 3.83 -4.79
C ALA A 26 1.48 4.62 -3.56
N TRP A 27 0.17 4.84 -3.43
CA TRP A 27 -0.41 5.48 -2.24
C TRP A 27 -0.18 4.63 -0.99
N LEU A 28 -0.48 3.34 -1.04
CA LEU A 28 -0.32 2.43 0.11
C LEU A 28 1.14 2.38 0.57
N HIS A 29 2.07 2.25 -0.37
CA HIS A 29 3.51 2.23 -0.11
C HIS A 29 4.00 3.54 0.53
N GLY A 30 3.57 4.69 -0.02
CA GLY A 30 3.92 6.01 0.49
C GLY A 30 3.30 6.32 1.86
N GLN A 31 2.05 5.93 2.08
CA GLN A 31 1.34 6.15 3.34
C GLN A 31 2.00 5.38 4.48
N ILE A 32 2.33 4.11 4.27
CA ILE A 32 3.01 3.29 5.30
C ILE A 32 4.40 3.86 5.61
N ALA A 33 5.13 4.29 4.58
CA ALA A 33 6.44 4.94 4.75
C ALA A 33 6.35 6.24 5.54
N HIS A 34 5.33 7.06 5.26
CA HIS A 34 5.06 8.30 5.98
C HIS A 34 4.75 8.04 7.46
N ASP A 35 3.91 7.04 7.76
CA ASP A 35 3.47 6.75 9.12
C ASP A 35 4.57 6.07 9.96
N PHE A 36 5.49 5.34 9.33
CA PHE A 36 6.61 4.69 10.01
C PHE A 36 7.72 5.68 10.41
N GLY A 37 8.17 6.53 9.46
CA GLY A 37 9.26 7.49 9.68
C GLY A 37 10.68 6.93 9.51
N PRO A 38 11.72 7.58 10.08
CA PRO A 38 13.12 7.21 9.87
C PRO A 38 13.47 5.81 10.38
N GLY A 39 14.30 5.08 9.63
CA GLY A 39 14.77 3.73 9.99
C GLY A 39 13.96 2.57 9.41
N MET A 40 12.91 2.87 8.63
CA MET A 40 12.11 1.88 7.91
C MET A 40 12.94 0.98 7.00
N ILE A 41 12.62 -0.31 7.02
CA ILE A 41 13.08 -1.32 6.04
C ILE A 41 11.90 -1.84 5.21
N ALA A 42 12.21 -2.66 4.19
CA ALA A 42 11.20 -3.12 3.24
C ALA A 42 10.11 -3.99 3.89
N GLU A 43 10.49 -4.83 4.84
CA GLU A 43 9.60 -5.73 5.60
C GLU A 43 8.57 -4.95 6.41
N ASP A 44 8.91 -3.75 6.89
CA ASP A 44 7.97 -2.89 7.63
C ASP A 44 6.81 -2.44 6.75
N ILE A 45 7.07 -2.19 5.46
CA ILE A 45 6.02 -1.83 4.50
C ILE A 45 5.05 -2.98 4.33
N VAL A 46 5.55 -4.22 4.23
CA VAL A 46 4.70 -5.42 4.13
C VAL A 46 3.85 -5.59 5.39
N ASN A 47 4.46 -5.42 6.57
CA ASN A 47 3.79 -5.53 7.86
C ASN A 47 2.74 -4.43 8.09
N GLY A 48 2.93 -3.24 7.51
CA GLY A 48 2.02 -2.10 7.63
C GLY A 48 0.78 -2.14 6.73
N VAL A 49 0.73 -3.03 5.72
CA VAL A 49 -0.39 -3.12 4.77
C VAL A 49 -1.76 -3.28 5.46
N PRO A 50 -1.95 -4.19 6.42
CA PRO A 50 -3.26 -4.37 7.06
C PRO A 50 -3.77 -3.11 7.75
N ASP A 51 -2.88 -2.35 8.40
CA ASP A 51 -3.26 -1.15 9.15
C ASP A 51 -3.55 0.03 8.23
N ALA A 52 -2.76 0.21 7.17
CA ALA A 52 -3.05 1.22 6.15
C ALA A 52 -4.41 0.99 5.45
N LEU A 53 -4.78 -0.28 5.18
CA LEU A 53 -6.09 -0.62 4.62
C LEU A 53 -7.25 -0.39 5.61
N LYS A 54 -7.04 -0.62 6.91
CA LYS A 54 -8.04 -0.28 7.95
C LYS A 54 -8.25 1.24 8.03
N SER A 55 -7.17 2.02 8.00
CA SER A 55 -7.22 3.48 8.03
C SER A 55 -7.96 4.06 6.81
N TYR A 56 -7.76 3.49 5.61
CA TYR A 56 -8.51 3.86 4.41
C TYR A 56 -10.03 3.69 4.57
N LYS A 57 -10.48 2.61 5.20
CA LYS A 57 -11.91 2.38 5.46
C LYS A 57 -12.57 3.47 6.31
N LYS A 58 -11.81 4.09 7.23
CA LYS A 58 -12.31 5.22 8.04
C LYS A 58 -12.40 6.53 7.27
N LEU A 59 -11.61 6.70 6.21
CA LEU A 59 -11.57 7.94 5.42
C LEU A 59 -12.71 8.00 4.40
N LEU A 60 -13.15 6.85 3.87
CA LEU A 60 -14.24 6.76 2.89
C LEU A 60 -15.64 6.61 3.49
N TRP A 61 -15.74 6.40 4.80
CA TRP A 61 -17.02 6.28 5.49
C TRP A 61 -16.99 7.07 6.80
N PRO A 62 -17.52 8.31 6.84
CA PRO A 62 -17.79 9.01 8.09
C PRO A 62 -18.88 8.32 8.92
#